data_AF-A0A1J5T6Z1-F1
#
_entry.id   AF-A0A1J5T6Z1-F1
#
_cell.length_a   1.000
_cell.length_b   1.000
_cell.length_c   1.000
_cell.angle_alpha   90.00
_cell.angle_beta   90.00
_cell.angle_gamma   90.00
#
_symmetry.space_group_name_H-M   'P 1'
#
loop_
_entity.id
_entity.type
_entity.pdbx_description
1 polymer ?
#
loop_
_entity_poly.entity_id
_entity_poly.type
_entity_poly.pdbx_seq_one_letter_code
_entity_poly.pdbx_strand_id
1 'polypeptide(L)'
;MNLRPPTPLAPQHKLGGFSCGEPVLDDWLARRAFANQLSGASRIFVSTDGDDEVMGYYALAVGVVAHRDATRSIRHNMPEPVPVLVLARLAVDTRAQGTQLGAALLQDAVKRAVAVSLHAGVRALPVHALNERAPVLRALRLPRLAGRPEDADAAPDAHPRLSGGISRGATSPPTPAPAARAARRCAAGRRTPGARRSGAPAPAPAPASAPRRRSAALAARSRPGA
;
A
#
# COMPACT_ATOMS: atom_id res chain seq x y z
N MET A 1 27.49 -1.70 -7.22
CA MET A 1 26.60 -2.00 -6.08
C MET A 1 25.40 -2.77 -6.62
N ASN A 2 25.11 -3.97 -6.08
CA ASN A 2 23.97 -4.78 -6.55
C ASN A 2 22.75 -4.49 -5.67
N LEU A 3 21.84 -3.64 -6.16
CA LEU A 3 20.67 -3.20 -5.41
C LEU A 3 19.46 -4.08 -5.73
N ARG A 4 18.76 -4.51 -4.68
CA ARG A 4 17.53 -5.31 -4.78
C ARG A 4 16.29 -4.42 -4.93
N PRO A 5 15.22 -4.91 -5.59
CA PRO A 5 13.98 -4.17 -5.74
C PRO A 5 13.34 -3.89 -4.37
N PRO A 6 12.49 -2.84 -4.24
CA PRO A 6 11.93 -2.48 -2.95
C PRO A 6 11.01 -3.56 -2.38
N THR A 7 11.29 -3.98 -1.13
CA THR A 7 10.50 -4.96 -0.37
C THR A 7 9.99 -4.33 0.93
N PRO A 8 8.89 -4.85 1.52
CA PRO A 8 8.44 -4.39 2.84
C PRO A 8 9.55 -4.53 3.89
N LEU A 9 9.66 -3.56 4.80
CA LEU A 9 10.63 -3.62 5.89
C LEU A 9 10.41 -4.89 6.74
N ALA A 10 11.49 -5.61 7.06
CA ALA A 10 11.43 -6.86 7.79
C ALA A 10 12.64 -6.98 8.74
N PRO A 11 12.57 -7.82 9.79
CA PRO A 11 13.62 -7.90 10.83
C PRO A 11 15.02 -8.24 10.32
N GLN A 12 15.13 -8.93 9.18
CA GLN A 12 16.42 -9.27 8.58
C GLN A 12 17.18 -8.09 7.98
N HIS A 13 16.50 -6.97 7.71
CA HIS A 13 17.14 -5.80 7.11
C HIS A 13 18.02 -5.06 8.12
N LYS A 14 19.26 -4.77 7.73
CA LYS A 14 20.24 -4.08 8.57
C LYS A 14 20.09 -2.57 8.41
N LEU A 15 19.73 -1.90 9.51
CA LEU A 15 19.46 -0.45 9.55
C LEU A 15 20.62 0.36 10.17
N GLY A 16 21.51 -0.28 10.92
CA GLY A 16 22.48 0.41 11.78
C GLY A 16 23.55 1.23 11.05
N GLY A 17 23.82 0.93 9.78
CA GLY A 17 24.77 1.66 8.94
C GLY A 17 24.13 2.70 8.02
N PHE A 18 22.80 2.89 8.10
CA PHE A 18 22.11 3.81 7.20
C PHE A 18 22.44 5.25 7.53
N SER A 19 22.92 6.00 6.54
CA SER A 19 22.99 7.45 6.65
C SER A 19 22.69 8.15 5.34
N CYS A 20 21.64 8.97 5.31
CA CYS A 20 21.26 9.76 4.14
C CYS A 20 21.75 11.22 4.20
N GLY A 21 22.47 11.58 5.27
CA GLY A 21 22.94 12.94 5.54
C GLY A 21 21.93 13.81 6.30
N GLU A 22 20.76 13.26 6.66
CA GLU A 22 19.73 13.98 7.40
C GLU A 22 19.33 13.20 8.67
N PRO A 23 19.84 13.59 9.86
CA PRO A 23 19.74 12.77 11.07
C PRO A 23 18.31 12.38 11.47
N VAL A 24 17.33 13.26 11.22
CA VAL A 24 15.92 12.98 11.57
C VAL A 24 15.36 11.80 10.76
N LEU A 25 15.83 11.58 9.54
CA LEU A 25 15.41 10.45 8.69
C LEU A 25 16.13 9.17 9.13
N ASP A 26 17.44 9.26 9.37
CA ASP A 26 18.28 8.15 9.85
C ASP A 26 17.75 7.61 11.19
N ASP A 27 17.52 8.52 12.14
CA ASP A 27 17.01 8.21 13.47
C ASP A 27 15.60 7.61 13.45
N TRP A 28 14.73 8.14 12.60
CA TRP A 28 13.37 7.63 12.45
C TRP A 28 13.38 6.20 11.89
N LEU A 29 14.23 5.92 10.90
CA LEU A 29 14.37 4.58 10.33
C LEU A 29 14.80 3.58 11.40
N ALA A 30 15.85 3.91 12.16
CA ALA A 30 16.41 3.03 13.18
C ALA A 30 15.46 2.79 14.36
N ARG A 31 14.73 3.82 14.81
CA ARG A 31 13.99 3.78 16.07
C ARG A 31 12.47 3.60 15.94
N ARG A 32 11.87 4.01 14.82
CA ARG A 32 10.40 4.09 14.70
C ARG A 32 9.82 3.33 13.51
N ALA A 33 10.56 3.13 12.42
CA ALA A 33 10.00 2.56 11.19
C ALA A 33 9.31 1.21 11.42
N PHE A 34 9.96 0.28 12.11
CA PHE A 34 9.38 -1.05 12.33
C PHE A 34 8.12 -1.00 13.21
N ALA A 35 8.13 -0.21 14.30
CA ALA A 35 6.97 -0.02 15.16
C ALA A 35 5.79 0.65 14.42
N ASN A 36 6.07 1.62 13.55
CA ASN A 36 5.08 2.25 12.69
C ASN A 36 4.47 1.27 11.67
N GLN A 37 5.27 0.31 11.19
CA GLN A 37 4.75 -0.75 10.34
C GLN A 37 3.82 -1.70 11.09
N LEU A 38 4.20 -2.11 12.30
CA LEU A 38 3.41 -3.04 13.11
C LEU A 38 2.09 -2.42 13.57
N SER A 39 2.12 -1.16 14.02
CA SER A 39 0.92 -0.41 14.43
C SER A 39 -0.01 -0.08 13.26
N GLY A 40 0.50 -0.09 12.03
CA GLY A 40 -0.24 0.29 10.83
C GLY A 40 -0.25 1.79 10.54
N ALA A 41 0.51 2.59 11.29
CA ALA A 41 0.68 4.02 11.05
C ALA A 41 1.33 4.30 9.68
N SER A 42 2.20 3.42 9.19
CA SER A 42 2.81 3.54 7.85
C SER A 42 3.20 2.19 7.28
N ARG A 43 3.30 2.09 5.95
CA ARG A 43 3.93 0.97 5.25
C ARG A 43 5.30 1.40 4.76
N ILE A 44 6.35 0.69 5.17
CA ILE A 44 7.73 1.05 4.86
C ILE A 44 8.28 0.03 3.87
N PHE A 45 8.93 0.54 2.84
CA PHE A 45 9.60 -0.26 1.82
C PHE A 45 11.06 0.14 1.77
N VAL A 46 11.93 -0.86 1.66
CA VAL A 46 13.38 -0.67 1.63
C VAL A 46 13.97 -1.33 0.38
N SER A 47 15.01 -0.73 -0.16
CA SER A 47 15.91 -1.36 -1.12
C SER A 47 17.23 -1.63 -0.41
N THR A 48 17.74 -2.84 -0.59
CA THR A 48 18.94 -3.34 0.09
C THR A 48 20.01 -3.76 -0.91
N ASP A 49 21.25 -3.85 -0.45
CA ASP A 49 22.33 -4.49 -1.20
C ASP A 49 22.31 -6.02 -1.08
N GLY A 50 23.42 -6.70 -1.40
CA GLY A 50 23.53 -8.15 -1.26
C GLY A 50 23.54 -8.67 0.19
N ASP A 51 23.89 -7.82 1.15
CA ASP A 51 24.13 -8.17 2.56
C ASP A 51 22.96 -7.77 3.48
N ASP A 52 21.79 -7.49 2.89
CA ASP A 52 20.60 -6.96 3.58
C ASP A 52 20.80 -5.58 4.22
N GLU A 53 21.85 -4.84 3.86
CA GLU A 53 22.00 -3.45 4.28
C GLU A 53 21.06 -2.55 3.50
N VAL A 54 20.32 -1.72 4.22
CA VAL A 54 19.40 -0.76 3.60
C VAL A 54 20.19 0.34 2.92
N MET A 55 19.96 0.51 1.61
CA MET A 55 20.56 1.55 0.77
C MET A 55 19.59 2.68 0.45
N GLY A 56 18.30 2.48 0.72
CA GLY A 56 17.27 3.51 0.59
C GLY A 56 15.91 2.99 1.03
N TYR A 57 15.04 3.89 1.43
CA TYR A 57 13.71 3.54 1.89
C TYR A 57 12.69 4.63 1.58
N TYR A 58 11.42 4.26 1.64
CA TYR A 58 10.33 5.21 1.70
C TYR A 58 9.18 4.69 2.57
N ALA A 59 8.33 5.62 3.02
CA ALA A 59 7.17 5.31 3.85
C ALA A 59 5.88 5.89 3.24
N LEU A 60 4.84 5.07 3.15
CA LEU A 60 3.49 5.45 2.72
C LEU A 60 2.52 5.43 3.90
N ALA A 61 1.68 6.45 4.01
CA ALA A 61 0.61 6.53 5.00
C ALA A 61 -0.69 7.04 4.37
N VAL A 62 -1.83 6.62 4.91
CA VAL A 62 -3.12 7.22 4.51
C VAL A 62 -3.25 8.57 5.20
N GLY A 63 -3.80 9.56 4.49
CA GLY A 63 -4.01 10.89 5.05
C GLY A 63 -5.17 11.62 4.38
N VAL A 64 -5.34 12.87 4.79
CA VAL A 64 -6.33 13.79 4.23
C VAL A 64 -5.73 15.17 4.04
N VAL A 65 -6.23 15.95 3.09
CA VAL A 65 -5.83 17.33 2.84
C VAL A 65 -7.07 18.21 2.89
N ALA A 66 -7.06 19.27 3.69
CA ALA A 66 -8.16 20.23 3.73
C ALA A 66 -8.24 21.02 2.40
N HIS A 67 -9.44 21.44 2.00
CA HIS A 67 -9.66 22.17 0.75
C HIS A 67 -8.87 23.47 0.68
N ARG A 68 -8.61 24.11 1.82
CA ARG A 68 -7.79 25.34 1.92
C ARG A 68 -6.32 25.10 1.56
N ASP A 69 -5.84 23.87 1.78
CA ASP A 69 -4.45 23.44 1.61
C ASP A 69 -4.24 22.76 0.23
N ALA A 70 -5.34 22.31 -0.39
CA ALA A 70 -5.37 21.70 -1.71
C ALA A 70 -5.48 22.71 -2.87
N THR A 71 -4.77 22.40 -3.97
CA THR A 71 -4.96 23.13 -5.24
C THR A 71 -6.36 22.91 -5.80
N ARG A 72 -6.84 23.83 -6.64
CA ARG A 72 -8.16 23.73 -7.28
C ARG A 72 -8.36 22.39 -8.01
N SER A 73 -7.33 21.89 -8.71
CA SER A 73 -7.42 20.61 -9.43
C SER A 73 -7.60 19.40 -8.52
N ILE A 74 -7.01 19.43 -7.32
CA ILE A 74 -7.10 18.35 -6.35
C ILE A 74 -8.46 18.37 -5.65
N ARG A 75 -8.94 19.53 -5.19
CA ARG A 75 -10.18 19.65 -4.40
C ARG A 75 -11.48 19.68 -5.22
N HIS A 76 -11.40 19.96 -6.52
CA HIS A 76 -12.59 20.07 -7.36
C HIS A 76 -13.38 18.76 -7.37
N ASN A 77 -14.67 18.83 -7.00
CA ASN A 77 -15.58 17.69 -6.90
C ASN A 77 -15.13 16.59 -5.92
N MET A 78 -14.42 16.96 -4.85
CA MET A 78 -13.99 16.05 -3.79
C MET A 78 -14.65 16.42 -2.44
N PRO A 79 -14.85 15.44 -1.54
CA PRO A 79 -15.28 15.71 -0.17
C PRO A 79 -14.26 16.57 0.58
N GLU A 80 -14.70 17.19 1.68
CA GLU A 80 -13.84 17.88 2.64
C GLU A 80 -13.76 17.02 3.92
N PRO A 81 -12.57 16.55 4.32
CA PRO A 81 -11.27 16.73 3.68
C PRO A 81 -11.02 15.75 2.51
N VAL A 82 -10.09 16.10 1.61
CA VAL A 82 -9.74 15.30 0.41
C VAL A 82 -8.91 14.07 0.81
N PRO A 83 -9.31 12.83 0.45
CA PRO A 83 -8.54 11.64 0.77
C PRO A 83 -7.28 11.51 -0.10
N VAL A 84 -6.14 11.24 0.54
CA VAL A 84 -4.83 11.12 -0.11
C VAL A 84 -4.02 9.95 0.43
N LEU A 85 -2.99 9.55 -0.31
CA LEU A 85 -1.93 8.67 0.18
C LEU A 85 -0.67 9.51 0.29
N VAL A 86 -0.05 9.60 1.45
CA VAL A 86 1.10 10.48 1.70
C VAL A 86 2.39 9.70 1.52
N LEU A 87 3.31 10.22 0.71
CA LEU A 87 4.71 9.81 0.73
C LEU A 87 5.39 10.57 1.87
N ALA A 88 5.34 9.98 3.06
CA ALA A 88 5.75 10.66 4.29
C ALA A 88 7.26 10.85 4.38
N ARG A 89 8.03 9.85 3.92
CA ARG A 89 9.50 9.85 3.99
C ARG A 89 10.07 9.16 2.75
N LEU A 90 11.18 9.69 2.24
CA LEU A 90 11.97 9.10 1.16
C LEU A 90 13.43 9.49 1.42
N ALA A 91 14.30 8.49 1.54
CA ALA A 91 15.72 8.70 1.80
C ALA A 91 16.58 7.67 1.07
N VAL A 92 17.79 8.10 0.69
CA VAL A 92 18.80 7.26 0.03
C VAL A 92 20.10 7.41 0.80
N ASP A 93 20.70 6.28 1.14
CA ASP A 93 21.98 6.22 1.83
C ASP A 93 23.06 6.93 0.98
N THR A 94 23.96 7.67 1.64
CA THR A 94 25.06 8.41 1.02
C THR A 94 25.91 7.55 0.10
N ARG A 95 26.12 6.27 0.42
CA ARG A 95 26.85 5.29 -0.39
C ARG A 95 26.14 4.97 -1.71
N ALA A 96 24.82 5.15 -1.76
CA ALA A 96 23.98 4.88 -2.93
C ALA A 96 23.47 6.16 -3.62
N GLN A 97 23.91 7.35 -3.18
CA GLN A 97 23.57 8.60 -3.87
C GLN A 97 24.24 8.66 -5.25
N GLY A 98 23.60 9.36 -6.20
CA GLY A 98 24.06 9.41 -7.59
C GLY A 98 23.72 8.17 -8.45
N THR A 99 23.19 7.10 -7.87
CA THR A 99 22.82 5.85 -8.59
C THR A 99 21.39 5.81 -9.13
N GLN A 100 20.69 6.95 -9.15
CA GLN A 100 19.26 7.06 -9.47
C GLN A 100 18.31 6.24 -8.56
N LEU A 101 18.81 5.65 -7.46
CA LEU A 101 18.00 4.87 -6.52
C LEU A 101 16.80 5.66 -5.99
N GLY A 102 16.96 6.96 -5.69
CA GLY A 102 15.85 7.81 -5.24
C GLY A 102 14.70 7.93 -6.27
N ALA A 103 15.04 7.99 -7.56
CA ALA A 103 14.04 8.01 -8.63
C ALA A 103 13.35 6.65 -8.79
N ALA A 104 14.10 5.55 -8.66
CA ALA A 104 13.54 4.20 -8.68
C ALA A 104 12.58 3.96 -7.50
N LEU A 105 12.95 4.38 -6.28
CA LEU A 105 12.10 4.29 -5.09
C LEU A 105 10.82 5.11 -5.25
N LEU A 106 10.92 6.32 -5.78
CA LEU A 106 9.75 7.15 -6.04
C LEU A 106 8.83 6.55 -7.10
N GLN A 107 9.39 5.98 -8.17
CA GLN A 107 8.61 5.28 -9.17
C GLN A 107 7.86 4.08 -8.57
N ASP A 108 8.53 3.30 -7.71
CA ASP A 108 7.90 2.19 -6.99
C ASP A 108 6.77 2.68 -6.07
N ALA A 109 6.99 3.76 -5.32
CA ALA A 109 5.98 4.38 -4.46
C ALA A 109 4.74 4.84 -5.26
N VAL A 110 4.93 5.46 -6.43
CA VAL A 110 3.83 5.85 -7.32
C VAL A 110 3.06 4.64 -7.84
N LYS A 111 3.76 3.58 -8.29
CA LYS A 111 3.11 2.33 -8.74
C LYS A 111 2.23 1.73 -7.65
N ARG A 112 2.71 1.71 -6.40
CA ARG A 112 1.94 1.23 -5.25
C ARG A 112 0.76 2.14 -4.92
N ALA A 113 0.93 3.46 -5.01
CA ALA A 113 -0.16 4.41 -4.81
C ALA A 113 -1.28 4.20 -5.83
N VAL A 114 -0.93 3.99 -7.11
CA VAL A 114 -1.89 3.65 -8.16
C VAL A 114 -2.59 2.34 -7.83
N ALA A 115 -1.87 1.29 -7.43
CA ALA A 115 -2.48 0.03 -7.06
C ALA A 115 -3.49 0.18 -5.89
N VAL A 116 -3.16 0.96 -4.86
CA VAL A 116 -4.09 1.26 -3.76
C VAL A 116 -5.31 2.04 -4.26
N SER A 117 -5.12 3.00 -5.17
CA SER A 117 -6.21 3.83 -5.72
C SER A 117 -7.26 3.04 -6.51
N LEU A 118 -6.93 1.83 -6.99
CA LEU A 118 -7.87 0.93 -7.66
C LEU A 118 -8.86 0.27 -6.68
N HIS A 119 -8.52 0.24 -5.39
CA HIS A 119 -9.31 -0.43 -4.36
C HIS A 119 -9.85 0.53 -3.29
N ALA A 120 -9.25 1.70 -3.13
CA ALA A 120 -9.64 2.73 -2.16
C ALA A 120 -9.58 4.12 -2.78
N GLY A 121 -10.44 5.03 -2.33
CA GLY A 121 -10.48 6.41 -2.83
C GLY A 121 -9.22 7.18 -2.45
N VAL A 122 -8.33 7.42 -3.43
CA VAL A 122 -7.10 8.21 -3.28
C VAL A 122 -7.04 9.24 -4.39
N ARG A 123 -7.04 10.53 -4.05
CA ARG A 123 -7.04 11.62 -5.05
C ARG A 123 -5.64 12.04 -5.49
N ALA A 124 -4.69 12.03 -4.56
CA ALA A 124 -3.35 12.54 -4.78
C ALA A 124 -2.32 11.80 -3.92
N LEU A 125 -1.06 11.91 -4.34
CA LEU A 125 0.13 11.46 -3.61
C LEU A 125 0.98 12.67 -3.21
N PRO A 126 0.64 13.41 -2.14
CA PRO A 126 1.49 14.48 -1.65
C PRO A 126 2.84 13.93 -1.19
N VAL A 127 3.88 14.71 -1.49
CA VAL A 127 5.25 14.46 -1.04
C VAL A 127 5.74 15.67 -0.29
N HIS A 128 6.22 15.45 0.94
CA HIS A 128 6.87 16.50 1.71
C HIS A 128 8.37 16.42 1.50
N ALA A 129 8.93 17.49 0.93
CA ALA A 129 10.37 17.62 0.81
C ALA A 129 10.92 18.20 2.11
N LEU A 130 11.54 17.36 2.96
CA LEU A 130 12.23 17.83 4.16
C LEU A 130 13.38 18.79 3.81
N ASN A 131 14.04 18.56 2.67
CA ASN A 131 15.06 19.43 2.13
C ASN A 131 14.65 19.88 0.73
N GLU A 132 14.62 21.19 0.48
CA GLU A 132 14.35 21.74 -0.85
C GLU A 132 15.33 21.24 -1.92
N ARG A 133 16.50 20.70 -1.50
CA ARG A 133 17.53 20.15 -2.37
C ARG A 133 17.27 18.73 -2.87
N ALA A 134 16.15 18.08 -2.56
CA ALA A 134 15.83 16.75 -3.10
C ALA A 134 15.71 16.79 -4.64
N PRO A 135 16.71 16.31 -5.42
CA PRO A 135 16.76 16.55 -6.87
C PRO A 135 15.61 15.84 -7.60
N VAL A 136 15.22 14.67 -7.08
CA VAL A 136 14.15 13.84 -7.64
C VAL A 136 12.79 14.53 -7.61
N LEU A 137 12.48 15.29 -6.56
CA LEU A 137 11.19 15.98 -6.44
C LEU A 137 11.12 17.23 -7.32
N ARG A 138 12.26 17.92 -7.51
CA ARG A 138 12.36 19.07 -8.42
C ARG A 138 12.12 18.69 -9.87
N ALA A 139 12.66 17.54 -10.29
CA ALA A 139 12.50 17.05 -11.66
C ALA A 139 11.03 16.82 -12.05
N LEU A 140 10.17 16.50 -11.09
CA LEU A 140 8.76 16.14 -11.34
C LEU A 140 7.79 17.33 -11.40
N ARG A 141 8.25 18.58 -11.14
CA ARG A 141 7.43 19.81 -11.18
C ARG A 141 6.06 19.66 -10.49
N LEU A 142 6.03 19.02 -9.33
CA LEU A 142 4.79 18.78 -8.59
C LEU A 142 4.20 20.10 -8.07
N PRO A 143 2.88 20.32 -8.19
CA PRO A 143 2.24 21.49 -7.59
C PRO A 143 2.40 21.43 -6.07
N ARG A 144 2.87 22.54 -5.47
CA ARG A 144 2.96 22.66 -4.01
C ARG A 144 1.57 22.79 -3.41
N LEU A 145 1.29 21.97 -2.41
CA LEU A 145 0.15 22.16 -1.51
C LEU A 145 0.51 23.28 -0.52
N ALA A 146 -0.46 24.10 -0.15
CA ALA A 146 -0.26 25.12 0.88
C ALA A 146 -0.42 24.43 2.25
N GLY A 147 0.56 24.56 3.15
CA GLY A 147 0.50 23.96 4.50
C GLY A 147 1.86 23.97 5.19
N ARG A 148 1.91 24.34 6.48
CA ARG A 148 3.12 24.22 7.33
C ARG A 148 3.19 22.81 7.94
N PRO A 149 4.40 22.30 8.27
CA PRO A 149 4.64 20.86 8.38
C PRO A 149 4.50 20.28 9.80
N GLU A 150 3.81 20.92 10.74
CA GLU A 150 3.91 20.49 12.15
C GLU A 150 3.14 19.21 12.51
N ASP A 151 2.22 18.74 11.67
CA ASP A 151 1.36 17.59 12.00
C ASP A 151 1.81 16.23 11.45
N ALA A 152 2.88 16.18 10.63
CA ALA A 152 3.38 14.92 10.02
C ALA A 152 4.59 14.29 10.76
N ASP A 153 5.32 15.10 11.55
CA ASP A 153 6.36 14.63 12.47
C ASP A 153 5.82 14.26 13.85
N ALA A 154 4.60 14.71 14.15
CA ALA A 154 3.72 13.95 15.00
C ALA A 154 3.44 12.61 14.29
N ALA A 155 4.24 11.59 14.61
CA ALA A 155 3.69 10.25 14.58
C ALA A 155 2.31 10.33 15.26
N PRO A 156 1.25 9.71 14.72
CA PRO A 156 0.04 9.59 15.49
C PRO A 156 0.37 8.72 16.71
N ASP A 157 0.81 9.35 17.81
CA ASP A 157 0.94 8.75 19.13
C ASP A 157 -0.44 8.30 19.66
N ALA A 158 -1.49 8.58 18.90
CA ALA A 158 -2.75 7.87 18.96
C ALA A 158 -3.32 7.72 17.54
N HIS A 159 -3.28 6.50 17.00
CA HIS A 159 -4.56 6.03 16.45
C HIS A 159 -5.54 6.11 17.62
N PRO A 160 -6.73 6.71 17.48
CA PRO A 160 -7.77 6.42 18.46
C PRO A 160 -7.84 4.91 18.50
N ARG A 161 -7.51 4.32 19.66
CA ARG A 161 -7.90 2.94 19.91
C ARG A 161 -9.35 2.92 19.50
N LEU A 162 -9.73 1.99 18.62
CA LEU A 162 -11.11 1.58 18.53
C LEU A 162 -11.47 0.94 19.89
N SER A 163 -11.49 1.74 20.95
CA SER A 163 -12.15 1.48 22.22
C SER A 163 -13.65 1.78 22.02
N GLY A 164 -14.19 1.31 20.90
CA GLY A 164 -15.58 0.90 20.85
C GLY A 164 -15.55 -0.52 21.40
N GLY A 165 -15.67 -0.64 22.72
CA GLY A 165 -16.12 -1.90 23.28
C GLY A 165 -17.37 -2.29 22.51
N ILE A 166 -17.38 -3.49 21.95
CA ILE A 166 -18.64 -4.16 21.66
C ILE A 166 -19.30 -4.26 23.03
N SER A 167 -20.16 -3.30 23.34
CA SER A 167 -21.09 -3.42 24.45
C SER A 167 -21.77 -4.76 24.22
N ARG A 168 -21.48 -5.75 25.07
CA ARG A 168 -22.36 -6.90 25.25
C ARG A 168 -23.62 -6.36 25.92
N GLY A 169 -24.40 -5.59 25.17
CA GLY A 169 -25.77 -5.29 25.50
C GLY A 169 -26.55 -6.57 25.28
N ALA A 170 -26.95 -7.23 26.37
CA ALA A 170 -28.00 -8.21 26.32
C ALA A 170 -29.27 -7.49 25.82
N THR A 171 -29.63 -7.72 24.56
CA THR A 171 -30.94 -7.37 24.02
C THR A 171 -31.61 -8.64 23.56
N SER A 172 -32.73 -8.94 24.21
CA SER A 172 -33.71 -9.96 23.88
C SER A 172 -34.06 -9.97 22.38
N PRO A 173 -34.50 -11.12 21.82
CA PRO A 173 -34.76 -11.23 20.40
C PRO A 173 -35.96 -10.37 19.97
N PRO A 174 -35.90 -9.67 18.83
CA PRO A 174 -37.05 -8.95 18.31
C PRO A 174 -38.04 -9.92 17.64
N THR A 175 -39.32 -9.75 17.96
CA THR A 175 -40.48 -10.35 17.29
C THR A 175 -40.54 -9.92 15.81
N PRO A 176 -40.91 -10.79 14.86
CA PRO A 176 -40.99 -10.41 13.45
C PRO A 176 -42.33 -9.74 13.11
N ALA A 177 -42.29 -8.57 12.46
CA ALA A 177 -43.42 -7.91 11.80
C ALA A 177 -42.93 -7.15 10.53
N PRO A 178 -43.81 -6.91 9.53
CA PRO A 178 -43.56 -7.36 8.15
C PRO A 178 -42.90 -6.32 7.23
N ALA A 179 -41.87 -6.75 6.49
CA ALA A 179 -41.28 -6.00 5.38
C ALA A 179 -41.95 -6.39 4.05
N ALA A 180 -42.89 -5.57 3.57
CA ALA A 180 -43.47 -5.75 2.24
C ALA A 180 -43.91 -4.44 1.55
N ARG A 181 -43.10 -3.37 1.56
CA ARG A 181 -43.40 -2.19 0.71
C ARG A 181 -42.24 -1.20 0.48
N ALA A 182 -41.13 -1.62 -0.10
CA ALA A 182 -40.16 -0.64 -0.64
C ALA A 182 -39.29 -1.13 -1.82
N ALA A 183 -39.19 -2.44 -2.07
CA ALA A 183 -38.36 -2.99 -3.16
C ALA A 183 -39.15 -3.29 -4.46
N ARG A 184 -40.14 -2.46 -4.84
CA ARG A 184 -40.94 -2.67 -6.07
C ARG A 184 -41.00 -1.45 -7.00
N ARG A 185 -39.95 -0.61 -7.06
CA ARG A 185 -39.90 0.55 -7.97
C ARG A 185 -38.69 0.65 -8.91
N CYS A 186 -37.85 -0.38 -9.01
CA CYS A 186 -36.75 -0.41 -10.00
C CYS A 186 -36.92 -1.42 -11.14
N ALA A 187 -38.07 -2.11 -11.26
CA ALA A 187 -38.28 -3.07 -12.34
C ALA A 187 -39.68 -2.94 -12.95
N ALA A 188 -39.94 -1.83 -13.66
CA ALA A 188 -41.07 -1.74 -14.58
C ALA A 188 -40.75 -0.71 -15.67
N GLY A 189 -40.51 -1.17 -16.91
CA GLY A 189 -40.53 -0.30 -18.08
C GLY A 189 -39.61 -0.69 -19.23
N ARG A 190 -39.87 -1.83 -19.89
CA ARG A 190 -39.99 -1.96 -21.37
C ARG A 190 -40.18 -3.42 -21.75
N ARG A 191 -41.39 -3.78 -22.17
CA ARG A 191 -41.71 -5.01 -22.92
C ARG A 191 -41.50 -4.73 -24.40
N THR A 192 -40.78 -5.61 -25.10
CA THR A 192 -40.95 -5.89 -26.53
C THR A 192 -41.36 -7.36 -26.68
N PRO A 193 -42.33 -7.71 -27.55
CA PRO A 193 -42.75 -9.09 -27.74
C PRO A 193 -41.99 -9.73 -28.90
N GLY A 194 -41.49 -10.96 -28.74
CA GLY A 194 -40.89 -11.69 -29.87
C GLY A 194 -40.15 -12.98 -29.53
N ALA A 195 -40.92 -14.05 -29.36
CA ALA A 195 -40.67 -15.39 -29.90
C ALA A 195 -39.43 -16.26 -29.49
N ARG A 196 -39.81 -17.48 -29.09
CA ARG A 196 -39.16 -18.81 -29.22
C ARG A 196 -38.19 -19.30 -28.13
N ARG A 197 -38.62 -20.41 -27.53
CA ARG A 197 -37.91 -21.32 -26.62
C ARG A 197 -36.84 -22.10 -27.38
N SER A 198 -35.64 -22.21 -26.81
CA SER A 198 -34.73 -23.34 -27.05
C SER A 198 -33.81 -23.58 -25.84
N GLY A 199 -33.70 -24.85 -25.47
CA GLY A 199 -32.79 -25.56 -24.56
C GLY A 199 -31.84 -24.84 -23.61
N ALA A 200 -31.93 -25.18 -22.32
CA ALA A 200 -30.85 -25.01 -21.35
C ALA A 200 -29.72 -26.03 -21.60
N PRO A 201 -28.42 -25.66 -21.54
CA PRO A 201 -27.33 -26.62 -21.55
C PRO A 201 -27.07 -27.19 -20.15
N ALA A 202 -26.72 -28.48 -20.10
CA ALA A 202 -26.40 -29.25 -18.90
C ALA A 202 -25.09 -28.78 -18.21
N PRO A 203 -24.93 -29.00 -16.89
CA PRO A 203 -23.72 -28.59 -16.16
C PRO A 203 -22.51 -29.49 -16.47
N ALA A 204 -21.33 -28.87 -16.54
CA ALA A 204 -20.04 -29.49 -16.81
C ALA A 204 -19.53 -30.39 -15.66
N PRO A 205 -18.77 -31.47 -15.95
CA PRO A 205 -18.22 -32.36 -14.93
C PRO A 205 -16.93 -31.82 -14.27
N ALA A 206 -16.76 -32.19 -13.00
CA ALA A 206 -15.62 -31.83 -12.14
C ALA A 206 -14.27 -32.47 -12.57
N PRO A 207 -13.12 -31.85 -12.28
CA PRO A 207 -11.82 -32.37 -12.69
C PRO A 207 -11.34 -33.55 -11.83
N ALA A 208 -10.77 -34.54 -12.51
CA ALA A 208 -10.23 -35.78 -11.96
C ALA A 208 -8.85 -35.60 -11.27
N SER A 209 -8.66 -36.38 -10.22
CA SER A 209 -7.50 -36.49 -9.34
C SER A 209 -6.20 -36.89 -10.06
N ALA A 210 -5.09 -36.22 -9.72
CA ALA A 210 -3.75 -36.54 -10.21
C ALA A 210 -3.18 -37.84 -9.59
N PRO A 211 -2.43 -38.68 -10.33
CA PRO A 211 -1.80 -39.86 -9.77
C PRO A 211 -0.46 -39.54 -9.09
N ARG A 212 -0.29 -40.10 -7.89
CA ARG A 212 0.96 -40.14 -7.12
C ARG A 212 2.01 -40.96 -7.89
N ARG A 213 3.18 -40.36 -8.19
CA ARG A 213 4.37 -41.14 -8.58
C ARG A 213 5.23 -41.43 -7.35
N ARG A 214 5.45 -42.73 -7.13
CA ARG A 214 6.28 -43.34 -6.09
C ARG A 214 7.77 -43.10 -6.34
N SER A 215 8.50 -42.98 -5.24
CA SER A 215 9.95 -43.06 -5.13
C SER A 215 10.52 -44.35 -5.74
N ALA A 216 11.69 -44.24 -6.38
CA ALA A 216 12.65 -45.34 -6.50
C ALA A 216 14.07 -44.76 -6.51
N ALA A 217 14.81 -45.05 -5.45
CA ALA A 217 16.24 -44.98 -5.40
C ALA A 217 16.83 -46.15 -6.21
N LEU A 218 17.88 -45.93 -6.99
CA LEU A 218 18.85 -46.98 -7.28
C LEU A 218 20.23 -46.38 -7.57
N ALA A 219 21.21 -46.91 -6.87
CA ALA A 219 22.62 -46.62 -6.95
C ALA A 219 23.26 -47.14 -8.25
N ALA A 220 24.34 -46.48 -8.68
CA ALA A 220 25.40 -47.12 -9.45
C ALA A 220 26.75 -46.48 -9.09
N ARG A 221 27.67 -47.33 -8.66
CA ARG A 221 29.07 -47.07 -8.32
C ARG A 221 29.96 -47.19 -9.57
N SER A 222 31.20 -46.68 -9.43
CA SER A 222 32.46 -47.13 -10.06
C SER A 222 32.82 -46.51 -11.44
N ARG A 223 33.79 -45.57 -11.56
CA ARG A 223 35.29 -45.67 -11.57
C ARG A 223 35.88 -45.73 -13.02
N PRO A 224 37.21 -45.54 -13.28
CA PRO A 224 37.93 -44.26 -13.48
C PRO A 224 38.70 -44.21 -14.84
N GLY A 225 39.43 -43.13 -15.15
CA GLY A 225 40.52 -43.21 -16.15
C GLY A 225 40.97 -41.88 -16.80
N ALA A 226 42.29 -41.65 -16.68
CA ALA A 226 43.18 -40.68 -17.35
C ALA A 226 43.11 -39.21 -16.91
#